data_AF-A0A2H0DDT4-F1
#
_entry.id   AF-A0A2H0DDT4-F1
#
_cell.length_a   1.000
_cell.length_b   1.000
_cell.length_c   1.000
_cell.angle_alpha   90.00
_cell.angle_beta   90.00
_cell.angle_gamma   90.00
#
_symmetry.space_group_name_H-M   'P 1'
#
loop_
_entity.id
_entity.type
_entity.pdbx_description
1 polymer ?
#
loop_
_entity_poly.entity_id
_entity_poly.type
_entity_poly.pdbx_seq_one_letter_code
_entity_poly.pdbx_strand_id
1 'polypeptide(L)'
;MPMTSVRMPEQLMNKLEAIAEKLDRSKGWIIKDAISQYVERIDQREKMLADTRQALVDLEDGNVLNGEEVMSWIESWGKADEKSPPTI
;
A
#
# COMPACT_ATOMS: atom_id res chain seq x y z
N MET A 1 16.93 -4.41 -22.26
CA MET A 1 15.69 -4.43 -21.44
C MET A 1 14.71 -5.35 -22.14
N PRO A 2 13.99 -6.24 -21.42
CA PRO A 2 12.94 -7.06 -22.04
C PRO A 2 11.82 -6.16 -22.57
N MET A 3 11.24 -6.54 -23.70
CA MET A 3 10.14 -5.82 -24.34
C MET A 3 8.95 -6.76 -24.46
N THR A 4 7.78 -6.31 -24.02
CA THR A 4 6.52 -7.05 -24.13
C THR A 4 5.59 -6.26 -25.05
N SER A 5 5.06 -6.92 -26.08
CA SER A 5 4.03 -6.34 -26.95
C SER A 5 2.65 -6.75 -26.43
N VAL A 6 1.74 -5.78 -26.32
CA VAL A 6 0.39 -6.00 -25.79
C VAL A 6 -0.61 -5.40 -26.77
N ARG A 7 -1.64 -6.16 -27.15
CA ARG A 7 -2.74 -5.66 -27.97
C ARG A 7 -3.65 -4.81 -27.11
N MET A 8 -3.88 -3.56 -27.50
CA MET A 8 -4.78 -2.64 -26.82
C MET A 8 -5.99 -2.28 -27.70
N PRO A 9 -7.19 -2.13 -27.12
CA PRO A 9 -8.34 -1.58 -27.84
C PRO A 9 -8.04 -0.17 -28.36
N GLU A 10 -8.55 0.15 -29.55
CA GLU A 10 -8.33 1.45 -30.20
C GLU A 10 -8.81 2.62 -29.33
N GLN A 11 -9.95 2.46 -28.66
CA GLN A 11 -10.48 3.50 -27.78
C GLN A 11 -9.55 3.79 -26.60
N LEU A 12 -8.81 2.79 -26.11
CA LEU A 12 -7.85 2.97 -25.02
C LEU A 12 -6.58 3.66 -25.54
N MET A 13 -6.12 3.29 -26.74
CA MET A 13 -4.97 3.94 -27.40
C MET A 13 -5.23 5.43 -27.62
N ASN A 14 -6.41 5.80 -28.12
CA ASN A 14 -6.76 7.20 -28.37
C ASN A 14 -6.77 8.02 -27.06
N LYS A 15 -7.30 7.43 -25.97
CA LYS A 15 -7.26 8.07 -24.64
C LYS A 15 -5.82 8.22 -24.12
N LEU A 16 -4.98 7.20 -24.32
CA LEU A 16 -3.58 7.24 -23.91
C LEU A 16 -2.81 8.31 -24.67
N GLU A 17 -3.09 8.51 -25.96
CA GLU A 17 -2.48 9.58 -26.77
C GLU A 17 -2.86 10.97 -26.27
N ALA A 18 -4.14 11.21 -25.99
CA ALA A 18 -4.57 12.49 -25.42
C ALA A 18 -3.92 12.79 -24.05
N ILE A 19 -3.74 11.75 -23.22
CA ILE A 19 -3.04 11.89 -21.93
C ILE A 19 -1.54 12.15 -22.14
N ALA A 20 -0.91 11.44 -23.08
CA ALA A 20 0.49 11.61 -23.46
C ALA A 20 0.79 13.05 -23.89
N GLU A 21 -0.04 13.61 -24.76
CA GLU A 21 0.05 15.01 -25.21
C GLU A 21 -0.14 15.98 -24.04
N LYS A 22 -1.18 15.78 -23.22
CA LYS A 22 -1.47 16.65 -22.07
C LYS A 22 -0.34 16.68 -21.04
N LEU A 23 0.32 15.55 -20.82
CA LEU A 23 1.39 15.42 -19.83
C LEU A 23 2.78 15.71 -20.40
N ASP A 24 2.91 15.95 -21.71
CA ASP A 24 4.18 16.04 -22.43
C ASP A 24 5.08 14.81 -22.17
N ARG A 25 4.50 13.62 -22.30
CA ARG A 25 5.17 12.33 -22.05
C ARG A 25 4.91 11.35 -23.17
N SER A 26 5.83 10.40 -23.39
CA SER A 26 5.60 9.33 -24.35
C SER A 26 4.57 8.31 -23.82
N LYS A 27 3.82 7.68 -24.74
CA LYS A 27 2.90 6.58 -24.41
C LYS A 27 3.59 5.48 -23.60
N GLY A 28 4.79 5.09 -24.01
CA GLY A 28 5.58 4.07 -23.33
C GLY A 28 5.96 4.44 -21.90
N TRP A 29 6.24 5.72 -21.64
CA TRP A 29 6.49 6.20 -20.28
C TRP A 29 5.23 6.06 -19.40
N ILE A 30 4.07 6.46 -19.91
CA ILE A 30 2.80 6.36 -19.17
C ILE A 30 2.43 4.89 -18.92
N ILE A 31 2.58 4.01 -19.91
CA ILE A 31 2.32 2.58 -19.75
C ILE A 31 3.23 1.99 -18.68
N LYS A 32 4.53 2.30 -18.73
CA LYS A 32 5.50 1.85 -17.73
C LYS A 32 5.09 2.30 -16.34
N ASP A 33 4.80 3.59 -16.18
CA ASP A 33 4.43 4.19 -14.90
C ASP A 33 3.14 3.55 -14.33
N ALA A 34 2.11 3.40 -15.17
CA ALA A 34 0.86 2.77 -14.79
C ALA A 34 1.05 1.31 -14.34
N ILE A 35 1.89 0.54 -15.04
CA ILE A 35 2.21 -0.85 -14.68
C ILE A 35 2.99 -0.88 -13.37
N SER A 36 4.00 -0.02 -13.20
CA SER A 36 4.78 0.05 -11.96
C SER A 36 3.88 0.32 -10.75
N GLN A 37 3.00 1.31 -10.84
CA GLN A 37 2.04 1.60 -9.78
C GLN A 37 1.05 0.44 -9.55
N TYR A 38 0.64 -0.26 -10.60
CA TYR A 38 -0.28 -1.39 -10.47
C TYR A 38 0.36 -2.58 -9.74
N VAL A 39 1.61 -2.91 -10.10
CA VAL A 39 2.39 -3.97 -9.43
C VAL A 39 2.62 -3.60 -7.97
N GLU A 40 3.05 -2.37 -7.68
CA GLU A 40 3.24 -1.92 -6.30
C GLU A 40 1.96 -2.07 -5.46
N ARG A 41 0.78 -1.73 -6.01
CA ARG A 41 -0.50 -1.92 -5.31
C ARG A 41 -0.81 -3.39 -5.02
N ILE A 42 -0.43 -4.31 -5.93
CA ILE A 42 -0.60 -5.75 -5.69
C ILE A 42 0.31 -6.18 -4.55
N ASP A 43 1.60 -5.81 -4.60
CA ASP A 43 2.57 -6.17 -3.56
C ASP A 43 2.14 -5.65 -2.18
N GLN A 44 1.66 -4.41 -2.10
CA GLN A 44 1.13 -3.86 -0.85
C GLN A 44 -0.11 -4.61 -0.35
N ARG A 45 -0.99 -5.03 -1.26
CA ARG A 45 -2.18 -5.81 -0.90
C ARG A 45 -1.79 -7.19 -0.39
N GLU A 46 -0.85 -7.86 -1.02
CA GLU A 46 -0.36 -9.17 -0.59
C GLU A 46 0.29 -9.07 0.79
N LYS A 47 1.11 -8.05 1.02
CA LYS A 47 1.70 -7.76 2.34
C LYS A 47 0.61 -7.54 3.39
N MET A 48 -0.36 -6.66 3.11
CA MET A 48 -1.48 -6.40 4.02
C MET A 48 -2.26 -7.69 4.38
N LEU A 49 -2.49 -8.57 3.40
CA LEU A 49 -3.16 -9.85 3.63
C LEU A 49 -2.30 -10.84 4.44
N ALA A 50 -0.98 -10.80 4.29
CA ALA A 50 -0.06 -11.58 5.10
C ALA A 50 -0.07 -11.07 6.56
N ASP A 51 0.07 -9.76 6.75
CA ASP A 51 0.04 -9.11 8.07
C ASP A 51 -1.30 -9.37 8.78
N THR A 52 -2.42 -9.30 8.05
CA THR A 52 -3.75 -9.61 8.60
C THR A 52 -3.84 -11.07 9.06
N ARG A 53 -3.28 -12.01 8.30
CA ARG A 53 -3.26 -13.43 8.71
C ARG A 53 -2.41 -13.65 9.96
N GLN A 54 -1.27 -12.98 10.07
CA GLN A 54 -0.45 -13.04 11.27
C GLN A 54 -1.20 -12.47 12.48
N ALA A 55 -1.85 -11.31 12.34
CA ALA A 55 -2.64 -10.71 13.41
C ALA A 55 -3.81 -11.61 13.88
N LEU A 56 -4.40 -12.40 12.98
CA LEU A 56 -5.43 -13.39 13.37
C LEU A 56 -4.83 -14.54 14.19
N VAL A 57 -3.63 -15.01 13.86
CA VAL A 57 -2.91 -16.01 14.66
C VAL A 57 -2.58 -15.44 16.04
N ASP A 58 -2.07 -14.21 16.10
CA ASP A 58 -1.74 -13.55 17.38
C ASP A 58 -3.00 -13.39 18.26
N LEU A 59 -4.17 -13.12 17.66
CA LEU A 59 -5.44 -13.07 18.37
C LEU A 59 -5.85 -14.44 18.93
N GLU A 60 -5.70 -15.51 18.15
CA GLU A 60 -6.01 -16.88 18.58
C GLU A 60 -5.07 -17.36 19.71
N ASP A 61 -3.79 -16.99 19.63
CA ASP A 61 -2.77 -17.33 20.64
C ASP A 61 -2.86 -16.46 21.90
N GLY A 62 -3.73 -15.44 21.91
CA GLY A 62 -3.88 -14.50 23.02
C GLY A 62 -2.76 -13.46 23.13
N ASN A 63 -1.93 -13.32 22.08
CA ASN A 63 -0.85 -12.35 21.96
C ASN A 63 -1.42 -10.95 21.64
N VAL A 64 -2.30 -10.44 22.50
CA VAL A 64 -3.01 -9.16 22.31
C VAL A 64 -2.84 -8.24 23.50
N LEU A 65 -2.76 -6.93 23.21
CA LEU A 65 -2.70 -5.88 24.22
C LEU A 65 -4.10 -5.35 24.54
N ASN A 66 -4.30 -4.90 25.78
CA ASN A 66 -5.52 -4.19 26.15
C ASN A 66 -5.55 -2.81 25.46
N GLY A 67 -6.64 -2.55 24.71
CA GLY A 67 -6.83 -1.29 24.00
C GLY A 67 -6.82 -0.05 24.90
N GLU A 68 -7.37 -0.13 26.12
CA GLU A 68 -7.38 1.00 27.06
C GLU A 68 -5.99 1.35 27.57
N GLU A 69 -5.13 0.34 27.77
CA GLU A 69 -3.73 0.54 28.18
C GLU A 69 -2.92 1.16 27.04
N VAL A 70 -3.11 0.68 25.81
CA VAL A 70 -2.48 1.24 24.60
C VAL A 70 -2.90 2.70 24.40
N MET A 71 -4.20 3.00 24.50
CA MET A 71 -4.71 4.37 24.35
C MET A 71 -4.18 5.29 25.45
N SER A 72 -4.18 4.82 26.70
CA SER A 72 -3.61 5.55 27.84
C SER A 72 -2.13 5.86 27.65
N TRP A 73 -1.38 4.95 27.03
CA TRP A 73 0.02 5.16 26.69
C TRP A 73 0.19 6.22 25.60
N ILE A 74 -0.54 6.10 24.49
CA ILE A 74 -0.50 7.07 23.38
C ILE A 74 -0.88 8.48 23.86
N GLU A 75 -1.89 8.60 24.71
CA GLU A 75 -2.32 9.89 25.28
C GLU A 75 -1.30 10.55 26.21
N SER A 76 -0.34 9.79 26.72
CA SER A 76 0.71 10.27 27.61
C SER A 76 1.95 10.81 26.86
N TRP A 77 2.06 10.56 25.55
CA TRP A 77 3.21 10.99 24.76
C TRP A 77 3.38 12.52 24.77
N GLY A 78 4.62 12.96 25.00
CA GLY A 78 4.96 14.40 25.02
C GLY A 78 4.48 15.13 26.27
N LYS A 79 4.00 14.41 27.29
CA LYS A 79 3.71 14.95 28.63
C LYS A 79 4.79 14.55 29.62
N ALA A 80 4.82 15.23 30.76
CA ALA A 80 5.77 14.92 31.83
C ALA A 80 5.53 13.54 32.47
N ASP A 81 4.32 12.98 32.32
CA ASP A 81 3.87 11.69 32.85
C ASP A 81 3.77 10.60 31.76
N GLU A 82 4.66 10.64 30.76
CA GLU A 82 4.71 9.65 29.69
C GLU A 82 4.83 8.22 30.25
N LYS A 83 3.86 7.37 29.90
CA LYS A 83 3.76 5.98 30.34
C LYS A 83 4.68 5.09 29.51
N SER A 84 5.05 3.95 30.07
CA SER A 84 5.80 2.93 29.33
C SER A 84 4.88 2.19 28.33
N PRO A 85 5.42 1.73 27.19
CA PRO A 85 4.66 0.94 26.23
C PRO A 85 4.10 -0.34 26.87
N PRO A 86 2.82 -0.67 26.64
CA PRO A 86 2.27 -1.96 27.06
C PRO A 86 2.94 -3.10 26.32
N THR A 87 3.11 -4.25 27.00
CA THR A 87 3.86 -5.42 26.50
C THR A 87 2.92 -6.63 26.39
N ILE A 88 3.06 -7.39 25.30
CA ILE A 88 2.34 -8.65 25.05
C ILE A 88 2.92 -9.75 25.93
#